data_AF-A0A957MER9-F1
#
_entry.id   AF-A0A957MER9-F1
#
_cell.length_a   1.000
_cell.length_b   1.000
_cell.length_c   1.000
_cell.angle_alpha   90.00
_cell.angle_beta   90.00
_cell.angle_gamma   90.00
#
_symmetry.space_group_name_H-M   'P 1'
#
loop_
_entity.id
_entity.type
_entity.pdbx_description
1 polymer ?
#
loop_
_entity_poly.entity_id
_entity_poly.type
_entity_poly.pdbx_seq_one_letter_code
_entity_poly.pdbx_strand_id
1 'polypeptide(L)'
;MGVLTNDTQSMERQQVQAKAGARLVGGLSFDYAFAVLAAIFVGGLFLDGWAHNHGRVDDSFFTPWHAFFYGGFGLTAIFLLGTAGINRTRGAAWRLAIPAGYGLALAGSAIFAAGGVGDLVWHTLFGIEEDFEALVSPTHLMLGVGMALVVTGPLRAAWRRSGSRGWRDLAPALVSATLLLSIFTFFMMFSHPLMSIIGGRMHGEFNQETGQVAGVLSLMIDAALLTGVVFLLLRRWTLPPGALTLIWGANTVAMAIV
;
A
#
# COMPACT_ATOMS: atom_id res chain seq x y z
N MET A 1 44.26 -26.02 -43.81
CA MET A 1 44.02 -24.68 -43.20
C MET A 1 42.50 -24.49 -43.15
N GLY A 2 41.88 -24.81 -42.03
CA GLY A 2 40.43 -24.76 -41.88
C GLY A 2 40.04 -25.39 -40.55
N VAL A 3 38.92 -24.94 -39.98
CA VAL A 3 38.33 -25.37 -38.70
C VAL A 3 38.86 -24.64 -37.46
N LEU A 4 38.49 -23.36 -37.28
CA LEU A 4 38.38 -22.71 -35.94
C LEU A 4 37.23 -21.67 -35.85
N THR A 5 36.38 -21.53 -36.87
CA THR A 5 35.40 -20.41 -36.94
C THR A 5 33.96 -20.77 -36.55
N ASN A 6 33.62 -22.06 -36.40
CA ASN A 6 32.23 -22.48 -36.12
C ASN A 6 31.84 -22.44 -34.63
N ASP A 7 32.79 -22.67 -33.72
CA ASP A 7 32.49 -22.75 -32.28
C ASP A 7 32.32 -21.38 -31.62
N THR A 8 33.05 -20.37 -32.09
CA THR A 8 32.88 -18.99 -31.62
C THR A 8 31.54 -18.41 -32.06
N GLN A 9 31.08 -18.70 -33.28
CA GLN A 9 29.76 -18.26 -33.74
C GLN A 9 28.60 -18.98 -33.04
N SER A 10 28.78 -20.25 -32.65
CA SER A 10 27.75 -21.01 -31.92
C SER A 10 27.64 -20.53 -30.47
N MET A 11 28.77 -20.22 -29.82
CA MET A 11 28.80 -19.64 -28.48
C MET A 11 28.27 -18.21 -28.45
N GLU A 12 28.59 -17.37 -29.44
CA GLU A 12 28.00 -16.02 -29.55
C GLU A 12 26.49 -16.09 -29.81
N ARG A 13 26.02 -16.98 -30.68
CA ARG A 13 24.57 -17.18 -30.89
C ARG A 13 23.88 -17.71 -29.64
N GLN A 14 24.51 -18.61 -28.89
CA GLN A 14 23.96 -19.09 -27.61
C GLN A 14 23.96 -18.00 -26.53
N GLN A 15 24.97 -17.13 -26.47
CA GLN A 15 24.97 -15.96 -25.57
C GLN A 15 23.94 -14.89 -25.98
N VAL A 16 23.77 -14.66 -27.28
CA VAL A 16 22.74 -13.75 -27.81
C VAL A 16 21.35 -14.33 -27.59
N GLN A 17 21.13 -15.63 -27.78
CA GLN A 17 19.86 -16.30 -27.48
C GLN A 17 19.56 -16.38 -25.98
N ALA A 18 20.57 -16.59 -25.12
CA ALA A 18 20.42 -16.52 -23.66
C ALA A 18 20.12 -15.08 -23.18
N LYS A 19 20.64 -14.06 -23.86
CA LYS A 19 20.25 -12.65 -23.66
C LYS A 19 18.90 -12.29 -24.30
N ALA A 20 18.46 -13.04 -25.32
CA ALA A 20 17.22 -12.82 -26.04
C ALA A 20 16.02 -13.59 -25.47
N GLY A 21 16.17 -14.24 -24.30
CA GLY A 21 15.02 -14.58 -23.47
C GLY A 21 14.27 -13.27 -23.16
N ALA A 22 13.03 -13.15 -23.63
CA ALA A 22 12.26 -11.90 -23.55
C ALA A 22 12.31 -11.35 -22.12
N ARG A 23 12.92 -10.17 -21.95
CA ARG A 23 13.11 -9.53 -20.63
C ARG A 23 11.77 -9.48 -19.89
N LEU A 24 11.71 -10.09 -18.72
CA LEU A 24 10.50 -10.07 -17.89
C LEU A 24 10.20 -8.63 -17.44
N VAL A 25 8.92 -8.28 -17.43
CA VAL A 25 8.42 -7.01 -16.93
C VAL A 25 8.59 -6.98 -15.42
N GLY A 26 9.22 -5.93 -14.92
CA GLY A 26 9.54 -5.72 -13.51
C GLY A 26 10.61 -4.64 -13.34
N GLY A 27 11.18 -4.55 -12.14
CA GLY A 27 12.19 -3.56 -11.81
C GLY A 27 11.63 -2.14 -11.66
N LEU A 28 12.51 -1.15 -11.66
CA LEU A 28 12.21 0.18 -11.14
C LEU A 28 11.02 0.88 -11.83
N SER A 29 10.90 0.79 -13.16
CA SER A 29 9.77 1.39 -13.88
C SER A 29 8.42 0.78 -13.50
N PHE A 30 8.39 -0.55 -13.30
CA PHE A 30 7.21 -1.24 -12.78
C PHE A 30 6.88 -0.76 -11.35
N ASP A 31 7.91 -0.58 -10.51
CA ASP A 31 7.71 -0.12 -9.14
C ASP A 31 7.12 1.30 -9.07
N TYR A 32 7.54 2.21 -9.96
CA TYR A 32 6.93 3.53 -10.08
C TYR A 32 5.46 3.45 -10.49
N ALA A 33 5.16 2.71 -11.55
CA ALA A 33 3.78 2.54 -12.02
C ALA A 33 2.89 1.94 -10.92
N PHE A 34 3.38 0.91 -10.23
CA PHE A 34 2.65 0.28 -9.14
C PHE A 34 2.46 1.25 -7.96
N ALA A 35 3.48 2.03 -7.58
CA ALA A 35 3.36 3.00 -6.51
C ALA A 35 2.32 4.10 -6.80
N VAL A 36 2.20 4.54 -8.05
CA VAL A 36 1.15 5.49 -8.47
C VAL A 36 -0.24 4.87 -8.36
N LEU A 37 -0.43 3.65 -8.86
CA LEU A 37 -1.72 2.95 -8.75
C LEU A 37 -2.10 2.69 -7.29
N ALA A 38 -1.12 2.28 -6.47
CA ALA A 38 -1.31 2.12 -5.03
C ALA A 38 -1.68 3.45 -4.34
N ALA A 39 -1.10 4.57 -4.77
CA ALA A 39 -1.45 5.88 -4.23
C ALA A 39 -2.87 6.31 -4.61
N ILE A 40 -3.32 6.01 -5.85
CA ILE A 40 -4.72 6.22 -6.25
C ILE A 40 -5.66 5.37 -5.41
N PHE A 41 -5.31 4.10 -5.21
CA PHE A 41 -6.08 3.16 -4.42
C PHE A 41 -6.24 3.62 -2.96
N VAL A 42 -5.14 4.01 -2.29
CA VAL A 42 -5.19 4.58 -0.93
C VAL A 42 -5.86 5.95 -0.91
N GLY A 43 -5.68 6.78 -1.94
CA GLY A 43 -6.45 8.01 -2.09
C GLY A 43 -7.96 7.75 -2.12
N GLY A 44 -8.38 6.62 -2.71
CA GLY A 44 -9.76 6.14 -2.64
C GLY A 44 -10.21 5.78 -1.23
N LEU A 45 -9.37 5.12 -0.42
CA LEU A 45 -9.67 4.85 1.01
C LEU A 45 -9.94 6.16 1.77
N PHE A 46 -9.09 7.17 1.60
CA PHE A 46 -9.25 8.46 2.26
C PHE A 46 -10.49 9.21 1.76
N LEU A 47 -10.80 9.13 0.46
CA LEU A 47 -12.00 9.72 -0.11
C LEU A 47 -13.28 9.07 0.43
N ASP A 48 -13.24 7.75 0.60
CA ASP A 48 -14.35 6.95 1.15
C ASP A 48 -14.54 7.24 2.64
N GLY A 49 -13.45 7.25 3.43
CA GLY A 49 -13.49 7.65 4.84
C GLY A 49 -14.00 9.07 5.04
N TRP A 50 -13.60 10.01 4.18
CA TRP A 50 -14.16 11.36 4.17
C TRP A 50 -15.67 11.36 3.96
N ALA A 51 -16.15 10.55 3.00
CA ALA A 51 -17.57 10.44 2.72
C ALA A 51 -18.36 9.90 3.92
N HIS A 52 -17.84 8.88 4.61
CA HIS A 52 -18.42 8.37 5.86
C HIS A 52 -18.46 9.44 6.96
N ASN A 53 -17.34 10.14 7.20
CA ASN A 53 -17.25 11.19 8.22
C ASN A 53 -18.17 12.40 7.96
N HIS A 54 -18.69 12.54 6.73
CA HIS A 54 -19.54 13.65 6.29
C HIS A 54 -20.97 13.22 5.92
N GLY A 55 -21.42 12.03 6.35
CA GLY A 55 -22.78 11.54 6.17
C GLY A 55 -23.18 11.43 4.69
N ARG A 56 -22.28 10.88 3.86
CA ARG A 56 -22.49 10.70 2.42
C ARG A 56 -22.68 9.24 2.02
N VAL A 57 -22.71 8.30 2.98
CA VAL A 57 -22.64 6.85 2.73
C VAL A 57 -23.66 6.10 3.62
N ASP A 58 -24.87 6.65 3.73
CA ASP A 58 -25.79 6.25 4.81
C ASP A 58 -26.86 5.25 4.33
N ASP A 59 -27.14 5.21 3.03
CA ASP A 59 -28.29 4.46 2.48
C ASP A 59 -27.91 3.26 1.59
N SER A 60 -26.65 3.14 1.17
CA SER A 60 -26.24 2.09 0.23
C SER A 60 -24.73 1.85 0.21
N PHE A 61 -24.34 0.59 0.01
CA PHE A 61 -22.98 0.21 -0.32
C PHE A 61 -22.54 0.76 -1.70
N PHE A 62 -23.45 0.88 -2.67
CA PHE A 62 -23.08 1.30 -4.02
C PHE A 62 -23.03 2.82 -4.14
N THR A 63 -21.93 3.42 -3.68
CA THR A 63 -21.67 4.86 -3.78
C THR A 63 -20.57 5.19 -4.80
N PRO A 64 -20.50 6.44 -5.29
CA PRO A 64 -19.36 6.87 -6.10
C PRO A 64 -18.00 6.75 -5.39
N TRP A 65 -17.99 6.85 -4.06
CA TRP A 65 -16.79 6.79 -3.22
C TRP A 65 -16.24 5.36 -3.14
N HIS A 66 -17.10 4.40 -2.83
CA HIS A 66 -16.79 2.98 -2.95
C HIS A 66 -16.37 2.62 -4.38
N ALA A 67 -17.08 3.12 -5.39
CA ALA A 67 -16.72 2.86 -6.80
C ALA A 67 -15.30 3.35 -7.13
N PHE A 68 -14.91 4.53 -6.65
CA PHE A 68 -13.55 5.05 -6.83
C PHE A 68 -12.53 4.20 -6.07
N PHE A 69 -12.82 3.85 -4.81
CA PHE A 69 -11.96 3.04 -3.95
C PHE A 69 -11.70 1.64 -4.54
N TYR A 70 -12.77 0.89 -4.81
CA TYR A 70 -12.70 -0.45 -5.43
C TYR A 70 -12.20 -0.39 -6.88
N GLY A 71 -12.43 0.70 -7.60
CA GLY A 71 -11.84 0.95 -8.91
C GLY A 71 -10.31 1.08 -8.85
N GLY A 72 -9.79 1.82 -7.88
CA GLY A 72 -8.34 1.92 -7.60
C GLY A 72 -7.72 0.57 -7.26
N PHE A 73 -8.40 -0.25 -6.44
CA PHE A 73 -8.01 -1.64 -6.20
C PHE A 73 -7.95 -2.44 -7.50
N GLY A 74 -9.04 -2.42 -8.28
CA GLY A 74 -9.18 -3.17 -9.52
C GLY A 74 -8.06 -2.85 -10.52
N LEU A 75 -7.76 -1.57 -10.72
CA LEU A 75 -6.64 -1.13 -11.57
C LEU A 75 -5.29 -1.67 -11.09
N THR A 76 -5.04 -1.60 -9.78
CA THR A 76 -3.80 -2.11 -9.17
C THR A 76 -3.66 -3.63 -9.34
N ALA A 77 -4.73 -4.37 -9.08
CA ALA A 77 -4.76 -5.83 -9.20
C ALA A 77 -4.61 -6.27 -10.67
N ILE A 78 -5.34 -5.64 -11.60
CA ILE A 78 -5.24 -5.91 -13.05
C ILE A 78 -3.82 -5.61 -13.54
N PHE A 79 -3.21 -4.52 -13.09
CA PHE A 79 -1.83 -4.20 -13.48
C PHE A 79 -0.84 -5.30 -13.04
N LEU A 80 -0.98 -5.81 -11.80
CA LEU A 80 -0.14 -6.89 -11.28
C LEU A 80 -0.36 -8.21 -12.02
N LEU A 81 -1.63 -8.63 -12.16
CA LEU A 81 -2.02 -9.87 -12.81
C LEU A 81 -1.72 -9.85 -14.31
N GLY A 82 -1.97 -8.73 -14.97
CA GLY A 82 -1.64 -8.52 -16.39
C GLY A 82 -0.13 -8.59 -16.61
N THR A 83 0.66 -7.98 -15.73
CA THR A 83 2.13 -8.12 -15.76
C THR A 83 2.56 -9.57 -15.58
N ALA A 84 1.95 -10.30 -14.65
CA ALA A 84 2.20 -11.73 -14.46
C ALA A 84 1.87 -12.52 -15.73
N GLY A 85 0.72 -12.26 -16.36
CA GLY A 85 0.30 -12.87 -17.61
C GLY A 85 1.27 -12.59 -18.75
N ILE A 86 1.73 -11.35 -18.91
CA ILE A 86 2.76 -10.98 -19.89
C ILE A 86 4.07 -11.73 -19.64
N ASN A 87 4.48 -11.85 -18.37
CA ASN A 87 5.68 -12.62 -18.03
C ASN A 87 5.49 -14.12 -18.32
N ARG A 88 4.28 -14.66 -18.14
CA ARG A 88 3.94 -16.04 -18.51
C ARG A 88 4.02 -16.27 -20.02
N THR A 89 3.48 -15.35 -20.83
CA THR A 89 3.55 -15.45 -22.30
C THR A 89 4.97 -15.28 -22.83
N ARG A 90 5.83 -14.60 -22.08
CA ARG A 90 7.29 -14.50 -22.32
C ARG A 90 8.09 -15.72 -21.84
N GLY A 91 7.43 -16.77 -21.33
CA GLY A 91 8.07 -18.04 -20.94
C GLY A 91 8.50 -18.13 -19.48
N ALA A 92 8.18 -17.17 -18.62
CA ALA A 92 8.50 -17.27 -17.18
C ALA A 92 7.74 -18.44 -16.53
N ALA A 93 8.41 -19.22 -15.68
CA ALA A 93 7.72 -20.13 -14.77
C ALA A 93 6.78 -19.35 -13.82
N TRP A 94 5.71 -19.98 -13.34
CA TRP A 94 4.72 -19.34 -12.45
C TRP A 94 5.34 -18.60 -11.25
N ARG A 95 6.37 -19.20 -10.63
CA ARG A 95 7.09 -18.61 -9.50
C ARG A 95 7.84 -17.32 -9.84
N LEU A 96 8.21 -17.13 -11.11
CA LEU A 96 8.97 -15.99 -11.61
C LEU A 96 8.10 -15.00 -12.40
N ALA A 97 6.84 -15.34 -12.67
CA ALA A 97 5.93 -14.49 -13.41
C ALA A 97 5.57 -13.22 -12.63
N ILE A 98 5.46 -13.33 -11.31
CA ILE A 98 5.25 -12.19 -10.41
C ILE A 98 6.59 -11.46 -10.19
N PRO A 99 6.64 -10.14 -10.39
CA PRO A 99 7.85 -9.37 -10.11
C PRO A 99 8.36 -9.56 -8.68
N ALA A 100 9.69 -9.69 -8.53
CA ALA A 100 10.32 -9.86 -7.22
C ALA A 100 10.00 -8.67 -6.32
N GLY A 101 9.26 -8.89 -5.24
CA GLY A 101 8.60 -7.78 -4.51
C GLY A 101 7.19 -8.09 -4.09
N TYR A 102 6.47 -8.70 -5.05
CA TYR A 102 5.04 -8.56 -5.16
C TYR A 102 4.26 -9.83 -4.85
N GLY A 103 4.92 -10.91 -4.42
CA GLY A 103 4.23 -12.14 -3.99
C GLY A 103 3.21 -11.90 -2.88
N LEU A 104 3.58 -11.10 -1.87
CA LEU A 104 2.63 -10.69 -0.83
C LEU A 104 1.59 -9.69 -1.34
N ALA A 105 1.89 -8.89 -2.37
CA ALA A 105 0.88 -8.02 -2.98
C ALA A 105 -0.18 -8.83 -3.75
N LEU A 106 0.21 -9.95 -4.37
CA LEU A 106 -0.73 -10.90 -4.97
C LEU A 106 -1.63 -11.54 -3.90
N ALA A 107 -1.04 -12.04 -2.81
CA ALA A 107 -1.82 -12.58 -1.69
C ALA A 107 -2.74 -11.53 -1.08
N GLY A 108 -2.23 -10.31 -0.86
CA GLY A 108 -3.00 -9.17 -0.38
C GLY A 108 -4.15 -8.81 -1.31
N SER A 109 -3.97 -8.93 -2.63
CA SER A 109 -5.05 -8.69 -3.59
C SER A 109 -6.18 -9.70 -3.45
N ALA A 110 -5.85 -10.98 -3.21
CA ALA A 110 -6.85 -12.01 -2.95
C ALA A 110 -7.57 -11.78 -1.62
N ILE A 111 -6.84 -11.40 -0.56
CA ILE A 111 -7.41 -11.06 0.74
C ILE A 111 -8.33 -9.84 0.62
N PHE A 112 -7.90 -8.78 -0.08
CA PHE A 112 -8.71 -7.59 -0.28
C PHE A 112 -9.97 -7.89 -1.09
N ALA A 113 -9.88 -8.68 -2.17
CA ALA A 113 -11.04 -9.07 -2.96
C ALA A 113 -12.06 -9.88 -2.12
N ALA A 114 -11.58 -10.83 -1.33
CA ALA A 114 -12.45 -11.58 -0.42
C ALA A 114 -13.04 -10.70 0.69
N GLY A 115 -12.24 -9.77 1.23
CA GLY A 115 -12.68 -8.75 2.17
C GLY A 115 -13.81 -7.90 1.59
N GLY A 116 -13.68 -7.41 0.36
CA GLY A 116 -14.69 -6.55 -0.28
C GLY A 116 -15.98 -7.27 -0.64
N VAL A 117 -15.91 -8.55 -1.02
CA VAL A 117 -17.12 -9.38 -1.16
C VAL A 117 -17.77 -9.60 0.20
N GLY A 118 -16.96 -9.88 1.23
CA GLY A 118 -17.44 -10.02 2.61
C GLY A 118 -18.09 -8.74 3.12
N ASP A 119 -17.51 -7.59 2.79
CA ASP A 119 -17.96 -6.25 3.17
C ASP A 119 -19.32 -5.92 2.53
N LEU A 120 -19.46 -6.15 1.23
CA LEU A 120 -20.75 -6.06 0.55
C LEU A 120 -21.80 -6.95 1.22
N VAL A 121 -21.47 -8.22 1.49
CA VAL A 121 -22.39 -9.16 2.15
C VAL A 121 -22.75 -8.66 3.55
N TRP A 122 -21.77 -8.19 4.30
CA TRP A 122 -21.96 -7.67 5.65
C TRP A 122 -22.92 -6.49 5.65
N HIS A 123 -22.70 -5.52 4.77
CA HIS A 123 -23.59 -4.38 4.62
C HIS A 123 -25.02 -4.75 4.19
N THR A 124 -25.17 -5.80 3.37
CA THR A 124 -26.52 -6.28 3.00
C THR A 124 -27.26 -7.00 4.13
N LEU A 125 -26.54 -7.60 5.08
CA LEU A 125 -27.13 -8.40 6.16
C LEU A 125 -27.32 -7.61 7.45
N PHE A 126 -26.38 -6.73 7.78
CA PHE A 126 -26.31 -6.05 9.06
C PHE A 126 -26.44 -4.52 8.97
N GLY A 127 -26.51 -3.96 7.76
CA GLY A 127 -26.54 -2.52 7.53
C GLY A 127 -25.15 -1.90 7.42
N ILE A 128 -25.10 -0.58 7.28
CA ILE A 128 -23.83 0.17 7.19
C ILE A 128 -23.40 0.58 8.58
N GLU A 129 -22.21 0.17 8.99
CA GLU A 129 -21.63 0.61 10.26
C GLU A 129 -21.22 2.09 10.22
N GLU A 130 -21.42 2.77 11.34
CA GLU A 130 -21.01 4.16 11.55
C GLU A 130 -19.93 4.25 12.64
N ASP A 131 -19.23 5.38 12.64
CA ASP A 131 -18.25 5.76 13.66
C ASP A 131 -17.13 4.71 13.89
N PHE A 132 -17.00 4.22 15.12
CA PHE A 132 -15.92 3.32 15.52
C PHE A 132 -16.01 1.97 14.81
N GLU A 133 -17.22 1.42 14.70
CA GLU A 133 -17.47 0.09 14.14
C GLU A 133 -17.11 0.01 12.66
N ALA A 134 -17.26 1.11 11.92
CA ALA A 134 -16.88 1.20 10.51
C ALA A 134 -15.39 0.86 10.28
N LEU A 135 -14.50 1.18 11.23
CA LEU A 135 -13.06 0.89 11.07
C LEU A 135 -12.66 -0.49 11.60
N VAL A 136 -13.36 -1.00 12.62
CA VAL A 136 -12.93 -2.21 13.33
C VAL A 136 -13.73 -3.46 12.98
N SER A 137 -14.73 -3.34 12.10
CA SER A 137 -15.50 -4.51 11.67
C SER A 137 -14.60 -5.55 10.98
N PRO A 138 -14.94 -6.86 11.07
CA PRO A 138 -14.09 -7.91 10.55
C PRO A 138 -13.75 -7.77 9.06
N THR A 139 -14.68 -7.25 8.26
CA THR A 139 -14.50 -7.04 6.81
C THR A 139 -13.53 -5.89 6.54
N HIS A 140 -13.67 -4.77 7.25
CA HIS A 140 -12.75 -3.63 7.15
C HIS A 140 -11.34 -3.97 7.59
N LEU A 141 -11.16 -4.75 8.66
CA LEU A 141 -9.83 -5.23 9.06
C LEU A 141 -9.22 -6.16 8.00
N MET A 142 -10.03 -7.02 7.37
CA MET A 142 -9.57 -7.87 6.27
C MET A 142 -9.15 -7.05 5.05
N LEU A 143 -9.93 -6.02 4.69
CA LEU A 143 -9.60 -5.04 3.65
C LEU A 143 -8.29 -4.31 3.99
N GLY A 144 -8.15 -3.80 5.21
CA GLY A 144 -6.95 -3.11 5.70
C GLY A 144 -5.70 -3.99 5.59
N VAL A 145 -5.77 -5.25 6.02
CA VAL A 145 -4.67 -6.22 5.87
C VAL A 145 -4.34 -6.49 4.41
N GLY A 146 -5.35 -6.75 3.58
CA GLY A 146 -5.17 -6.98 2.14
C GLY A 146 -4.49 -5.79 1.46
N MET A 147 -4.98 -4.58 1.75
CA MET A 147 -4.43 -3.34 1.23
C MET A 147 -2.99 -3.10 1.70
N ALA A 148 -2.71 -3.24 2.99
CA ALA A 148 -1.36 -3.09 3.54
C ALA A 148 -0.36 -4.02 2.84
N LEU A 149 -0.76 -5.27 2.57
CA LEU A 149 0.04 -6.23 1.82
C LEU A 149 0.23 -5.81 0.35
N VAL A 150 -0.78 -5.26 -0.31
CA VAL A 150 -0.70 -4.75 -1.68
C VAL A 150 0.28 -3.58 -1.78
N VAL A 151 0.05 -2.51 -1.01
CA VAL A 151 0.78 -1.23 -1.15
C VAL A 151 2.24 -1.34 -0.77
N THR A 152 2.63 -2.35 0.01
CA THR A 152 4.02 -2.61 0.43
C THR A 152 4.85 -3.33 -0.65
N GLY A 153 4.30 -3.59 -1.84
CA GLY A 153 5.00 -4.19 -2.98
C GLY A 153 6.31 -3.49 -3.35
N PRO A 154 6.29 -2.19 -3.69
CA PRO A 154 7.49 -1.43 -4.05
C PRO A 154 8.53 -1.37 -2.91
N LEU A 155 8.08 -1.25 -1.65
CA LEU A 155 8.97 -1.26 -0.48
C LEU A 155 9.74 -2.58 -0.38
N ARG A 156 9.04 -3.71 -0.48
CA ARG A 156 9.69 -5.04 -0.49
C ARG A 156 10.57 -5.26 -1.70
N ALA A 157 10.16 -4.76 -2.88
CA ALA A 157 10.96 -4.87 -4.10
C ALA A 157 12.31 -4.13 -3.94
N ALA A 158 12.26 -2.89 -3.41
CA ALA A 158 13.47 -2.13 -3.12
C ALA A 158 14.33 -2.80 -2.05
N TRP A 159 13.73 -3.41 -1.02
CA TRP A 159 14.46 -4.07 0.06
C TRP A 159 15.39 -5.17 -0.45
N ARG A 160 14.96 -5.86 -1.51
CA ARG A 160 15.72 -6.92 -2.19
C ARG A 160 16.80 -6.41 -3.14
N ARG A 161 16.79 -5.14 -3.54
CA ARG A 161 17.82 -4.57 -4.40
C ARG A 161 19.05 -4.17 -3.58
N SER A 162 20.24 -4.47 -4.09
CA SER A 162 21.50 -3.96 -3.53
C SER A 162 21.78 -2.55 -4.07
N GLY A 163 22.41 -1.71 -3.25
CA GLY A 163 22.92 -0.40 -3.69
C GLY A 163 21.87 0.70 -3.98
N SER A 164 20.58 0.48 -3.71
CA SER A 164 19.55 1.51 -3.93
C SER A 164 19.83 2.77 -3.11
N ARG A 165 19.94 3.92 -3.79
CA ARG A 165 20.27 5.21 -3.18
C ARG A 165 19.57 6.36 -3.89
N GLY A 166 19.29 7.43 -3.15
CA GLY A 166 18.69 8.64 -3.68
C GLY A 166 17.23 8.46 -4.12
N TRP A 167 16.62 9.56 -4.56
CA TRP A 167 15.21 9.60 -4.93
C TRP A 167 14.85 8.65 -6.07
N ARG A 168 15.70 8.54 -7.09
CA ARG A 168 15.44 7.68 -8.24
C ARG A 168 15.14 6.23 -7.85
N ASP A 169 15.92 5.67 -6.93
CA ASP A 169 15.78 4.25 -6.56
C ASP A 169 14.80 4.04 -5.41
N LEU A 170 14.65 5.03 -4.54
CA LEU A 170 13.89 4.92 -3.30
C LEU A 170 12.49 5.51 -3.37
N ALA A 171 12.16 6.38 -4.33
CA ALA A 171 10.84 7.03 -4.39
C ALA A 171 9.66 6.03 -4.35
N PRO A 172 9.65 4.92 -5.12
CA PRO A 172 8.56 3.95 -5.02
C PRO A 172 8.42 3.33 -3.62
N ALA A 173 9.56 3.05 -2.97
CA ALA A 173 9.58 2.49 -1.62
C ALA A 173 9.14 3.51 -0.56
N LEU A 174 9.53 4.78 -0.71
CA LEU A 174 9.12 5.87 0.18
C LEU A 174 7.63 6.17 0.04
N VAL A 175 7.09 6.19 -1.18
CA VAL A 175 5.65 6.29 -1.41
C VAL A 175 4.95 5.10 -0.76
N SER A 176 5.41 3.88 -1.03
CA SER A 176 4.87 2.65 -0.43
C SER A 176 4.86 2.67 1.11
N ALA A 177 5.92 3.17 1.74
CA ALA A 177 5.98 3.33 3.20
C ALA A 177 5.06 4.44 3.72
N THR A 178 4.92 5.54 2.97
CA THR A 178 3.96 6.62 3.26
C THR A 178 2.54 6.08 3.23
N LEU A 179 2.18 5.34 2.18
CA LEU A 179 0.86 4.72 2.04
C LEU A 179 0.56 3.73 3.16
N LEU A 180 1.55 2.90 3.55
CA LEU A 180 1.39 1.99 4.68
C LEU A 180 1.14 2.75 5.99
N LEU A 181 1.91 3.80 6.26
CA LEU A 181 1.71 4.67 7.43
C LEU A 181 0.31 5.32 7.41
N SER A 182 -0.14 5.77 6.25
CA SER A 182 -1.46 6.37 6.07
C SER A 182 -2.59 5.38 6.29
N ILE A 183 -2.45 4.12 5.88
CA ILE A 183 -3.43 3.07 6.24
C ILE A 183 -3.47 2.88 7.75
N PHE A 184 -2.31 2.77 8.42
CA PHE A 184 -2.31 2.58 9.88
C PHE A 184 -2.93 3.77 10.62
N THR A 185 -2.59 5.00 10.24
CA THR A 185 -3.16 6.20 10.88
C THR A 185 -4.64 6.37 10.57
N PHE A 186 -5.11 5.99 9.38
CA PHE A 186 -6.52 5.95 9.03
C PHE A 186 -7.31 4.97 9.93
N PHE A 187 -6.83 3.73 10.08
CA PHE A 187 -7.48 2.76 10.98
C PHE A 187 -7.38 3.14 12.46
N MET A 188 -6.43 4.01 12.82
CA MET A 188 -6.26 4.55 14.17
C MET A 188 -6.91 5.94 14.33
N MET A 189 -7.77 6.37 13.41
CA MET A 189 -8.36 7.72 13.38
C MET A 189 -9.08 8.09 14.69
N PHE A 190 -9.73 7.13 15.34
CA PHE A 190 -10.38 7.32 16.66
C PHE A 190 -9.42 7.72 17.78
N SER A 191 -8.11 7.48 17.59
CA SER A 191 -7.04 7.80 18.54
C SER A 191 -6.07 8.87 18.03
N HIS A 192 -6.17 9.25 16.74
CA HIS A 192 -5.22 10.16 16.09
C HIS A 192 -5.45 11.63 16.53
N PRO A 193 -4.42 12.40 16.92
CA PRO A 193 -4.56 13.69 17.59
C PRO A 193 -5.15 14.81 16.73
N LEU A 194 -5.18 14.67 15.40
CA LEU A 194 -5.86 15.62 14.52
C LEU A 194 -7.37 15.37 14.41
N MET A 195 -7.81 14.14 14.65
CA MET A 195 -9.20 13.71 14.46
C MET A 195 -9.91 13.57 15.80
N SER A 196 -9.22 13.02 16.79
CA SER A 196 -9.73 12.72 18.12
C SER A 196 -8.87 13.41 19.19
N ILE A 197 -9.22 14.66 19.52
CA ILE A 197 -8.48 15.50 20.48
C ILE A 197 -8.86 15.13 21.93
N ILE A 198 -8.69 13.85 22.29
CA ILE A 198 -9.15 13.26 23.57
C ILE A 198 -8.48 13.92 24.77
N GLY A 199 -7.15 14.12 24.74
CA GLY A 199 -6.42 14.80 25.82
C GLY A 199 -6.58 16.31 25.85
N GLY A 200 -7.16 16.89 24.79
CA GLY A 200 -7.45 18.32 24.68
C GLY A 200 -8.94 18.58 24.83
N ARG A 201 -9.60 19.07 23.77
CA ARG A 201 -10.99 19.56 23.88
C ARG A 201 -11.99 18.54 24.47
N MET A 202 -11.77 17.24 24.27
CA MET A 202 -12.73 16.19 24.66
C MET A 202 -12.42 15.56 26.03
N HIS A 203 -11.36 16.00 26.75
CA HIS A 203 -10.96 15.32 27.99
C HIS A 203 -12.06 15.36 29.07
N GLY A 204 -12.91 16.40 29.05
CA GLY A 204 -14.00 16.57 30.03
C GLY A 204 -15.14 15.57 29.84
N GLU A 205 -15.30 15.03 28.62
CA GLU A 205 -16.36 14.05 28.29
C GLU A 205 -16.06 12.67 28.89
N PHE A 206 -14.77 12.39 29.15
CA PHE A 206 -14.30 11.07 29.58
C PHE A 206 -13.85 11.01 31.04
N ASN A 207 -14.29 11.94 31.91
CA ASN A 207 -13.59 12.28 33.16
C ASN A 207 -12.20 12.88 32.86
N GLN A 208 -11.94 14.09 33.38
CA GLN A 208 -10.77 14.87 33.02
C GLN A 208 -9.45 14.10 33.10
N GLU A 209 -9.25 13.29 34.14
CA GLU A 209 -8.04 12.51 34.32
C GLU A 209 -7.92 11.40 33.26
N THR A 210 -8.99 10.63 33.07
CA THR A 210 -9.01 9.53 32.08
C THR A 210 -8.86 10.05 30.65
N GLY A 211 -9.52 11.17 30.30
CA GLY A 211 -9.36 11.81 28.99
C GLY A 211 -7.93 12.29 28.73
N GLN A 212 -7.28 12.88 29.74
CA GLN A 212 -5.87 13.28 29.64
C GLN A 212 -4.94 12.06 29.47
N VAL A 213 -5.14 11.01 30.26
CA VAL A 213 -4.36 9.76 30.14
C VAL A 213 -4.54 9.13 28.76
N ALA A 214 -5.77 9.03 28.27
CA ALA A 214 -6.07 8.51 26.93
C ALA A 214 -5.40 9.35 25.84
N GLY A 215 -5.43 10.68 25.95
CA GLY A 215 -4.74 11.57 25.01
C GLY A 215 -3.23 11.40 25.01
N VAL A 216 -2.60 11.20 26.17
CA VAL A 216 -1.15 10.90 26.24
C VAL A 216 -0.84 9.55 25.58
N LEU A 217 -1.66 8.52 25.84
CA LEU A 217 -1.49 7.20 25.21
C LEU A 217 -1.63 7.26 23.68
N SER A 218 -2.62 7.99 23.18
CA SER A 218 -2.78 8.29 21.75
C SER A 218 -1.51 8.88 21.15
N LEU A 219 -0.98 9.97 21.75
CA LEU A 219 0.25 10.61 21.27
C LEU A 219 1.45 9.66 21.28
N MET A 220 1.57 8.78 22.29
CA MET A 220 2.63 7.78 22.34
C MET A 220 2.50 6.74 21.23
N ILE A 221 1.29 6.27 20.95
CA ILE A 221 1.00 5.30 19.87
C ILE A 221 1.31 5.92 18.51
N ASP A 222 0.83 7.14 18.24
CA ASP A 222 1.10 7.83 16.99
C ASP A 222 2.58 8.11 16.81
N ALA A 223 3.28 8.59 17.86
CA ALA A 223 4.71 8.80 17.82
C ALA A 223 5.47 7.49 17.51
N ALA A 224 5.07 6.37 18.13
CA ALA A 224 5.66 5.07 17.85
C ALA A 224 5.42 4.61 16.41
N LEU A 225 4.23 4.86 15.86
CA LEU A 225 3.88 4.52 14.49
C LEU A 225 4.66 5.36 13.46
N LEU A 226 4.67 6.69 13.64
CA LEU A 226 5.39 7.66 12.82
C LEU A 226 6.90 7.38 12.80
N THR A 227 7.49 7.12 13.97
CA THR A 227 8.94 6.87 14.09
C THR A 227 9.31 5.44 13.73
N GLY A 228 8.45 4.46 14.00
CA GLY A 228 8.70 3.04 13.70
C GLY A 228 8.89 2.78 12.21
N VAL A 229 8.05 3.37 11.36
CA VAL A 229 8.20 3.29 9.89
C VAL A 229 9.53 3.91 9.45
N VAL A 230 9.91 5.05 10.03
CA VAL A 230 11.18 5.73 9.71
C VAL A 230 12.38 4.91 10.13
N PHE A 231 12.38 4.34 11.34
CA PHE A 231 13.46 3.48 11.82
C PHE A 231 13.59 2.20 10.98
N LEU A 232 12.47 1.62 10.54
CA LEU A 232 12.51 0.52 9.60
C LEU A 232 13.24 0.91 8.32
N LEU A 233 12.90 2.06 7.70
CA LEU A 233 13.56 2.52 6.49
C LEU A 233 15.06 2.82 6.71
N LEU A 234 15.41 3.49 7.81
CA LEU A 234 16.79 3.84 8.18
C LEU A 234 17.67 2.61 8.45
N ARG A 235 17.08 1.49 8.87
CA ARG A 235 17.81 0.22 9.03
C ARG A 235 18.41 -0.27 7.71
N ARG A 236 17.80 0.07 6.57
CA ARG A 236 18.19 -0.45 5.26
C ARG A 236 18.87 0.57 4.35
N TRP A 237 18.50 1.84 4.48
CA TRP A 237 18.91 2.90 3.56
C TRP A 237 19.28 4.19 4.28
N THR A 238 20.21 4.93 3.68
CA THR A 238 20.36 6.37 3.91
C THR A 238 19.29 7.10 3.12
N LEU A 239 18.33 7.71 3.82
CA LEU A 239 17.19 8.36 3.17
C LEU A 239 17.62 9.66 2.48
N PRO A 240 17.09 9.95 1.28
CA PRO A 240 17.38 11.20 0.60
C PRO A 240 16.77 12.38 1.37
N PRO A 241 17.36 13.59 1.26
CA PRO A 241 16.78 14.80 1.83
C PRO A 241 15.31 14.98 1.40
N GLY A 242 14.44 15.31 2.36
CA GLY A 242 13.00 15.46 2.15
C GLY A 242 12.18 14.17 2.29
N ALA A 243 12.79 13.00 2.49
CA ALA A 243 12.05 11.74 2.67
C ALA A 243 11.06 11.79 3.86
N LEU A 244 11.46 12.38 4.99
CA LEU A 244 10.57 12.55 6.14
C LEU A 244 9.44 13.54 5.87
N THR A 245 9.71 14.61 5.12
CA THR A 245 8.69 15.56 4.68
C THR A 245 7.64 14.87 3.81
N LEU A 246 8.04 13.96 2.92
CA LEU A 246 7.09 13.14 2.17
C LEU A 246 6.28 12.23 3.11
N ILE A 247 6.95 11.42 3.93
CA ILE A 247 6.29 10.40 4.74
C ILE A 247 5.33 11.02 5.77
N TRP A 248 5.81 11.96 6.58
CA TRP A 248 5.00 12.57 7.62
C TRP A 248 4.09 13.65 7.08
N GLY A 249 4.57 14.46 6.13
CA GLY A 249 3.78 15.57 5.57
C GLY A 249 2.59 15.07 4.75
N ALA A 250 2.79 14.10 3.85
CA ALA A 250 1.67 13.54 3.08
C ALA A 250 0.69 12.80 4.00
N ASN A 251 1.17 12.06 4.99
CA ASN A 251 0.31 11.42 5.99
C ASN A 251 -0.54 12.45 6.76
N THR A 252 0.10 13.52 7.23
CA THR A 252 -0.57 14.60 7.98
C THR A 252 -1.64 15.26 7.13
N VAL A 253 -1.34 15.56 5.87
CA VAL A 253 -2.32 16.15 4.94
C VAL A 253 -3.49 15.20 4.74
N ALA A 254 -3.24 13.90 4.50
CA ALA A 254 -4.29 12.91 4.30
C ALA A 254 -5.20 12.78 5.54
N MET A 255 -4.61 12.71 6.75
CA MET A 255 -5.37 12.66 8.00
C MET A 255 -6.10 13.96 8.35
N ALA A 256 -5.70 15.10 7.79
CA ALA A 256 -6.34 16.38 8.05
C ALA A 256 -7.56 16.65 7.15
N ILE A 257 -7.71 15.88 6.07
CA ILE A 257 -8.79 16.06 5.08
C ILE A 257 -9.81 14.94 5.08
N VAL A 258 -9.57 13.86 5.82
CA VAL A 258 -10.50 12.75 6.02
C VAL A 258 -11.60 13.13 7.00
#